data_AF-A0A3C2E1L6-F1
#
_entry.id   AF-A0A3C2E1L6-F1
#
_cell.length_a   1.000
_cell.length_b   1.000
_cell.length_c   1.000
_cell.angle_alpha   90.00
_cell.angle_beta   90.00
_cell.angle_gamma   90.00
#
_symmetry.space_group_name_H-M   'P 1'
#
loop_
_entity.id
_entity.type
_entity.pdbx_description
1 polymer ?
#
loop_
_entity_poly.entity_id
_entity_poly.type
_entity_poly.pdbx_seq_one_letter_code
_entity_poly.pdbx_strand_id
1 'polypeptide(L)'
;MPNVFVIALFLSLAASLLLAVRWGLARLSLTRDAREEYAARGVDRPATIAGISEPDFIRIYVSANEPRWALYAAGALLGAIVLTFPGLVILHTIWEGVRAATGASDVFAPGYYPWMFFMAFGLVGTWAISGMIAASLYYRRAPENFEVAMMRARGQPIEEVEIRRRRPKWARRARPD
;
A
#
# COMPACT_ATOMS: atom_id res chain seq x y z
N MET A 1 35.21 -5.24 5.48
CA MET A 1 34.16 -4.95 4.49
C MET A 1 32.94 -4.46 5.24
N PRO A 2 32.24 -3.41 4.77
CA PRO A 2 31.01 -2.96 5.43
C PRO A 2 29.99 -4.10 5.48
N ASN A 3 29.32 -4.25 6.63
CA ASN A 3 28.36 -5.32 6.85
C ASN A 3 27.16 -5.14 5.90
N VAL A 4 26.92 -6.13 5.03
CA VAL A 4 25.87 -6.09 3.99
C VAL A 4 24.49 -5.82 4.59
N PHE A 5 24.20 -6.33 5.79
CA PHE A 5 22.93 -6.09 6.47
C PHE A 5 22.77 -4.63 6.90
N VAL A 6 23.86 -3.99 7.32
CA VAL A 6 23.87 -2.56 7.68
C VAL A 6 23.67 -1.70 6.43
N ILE A 7 24.31 -2.05 5.32
CA ILE A 7 24.09 -1.38 4.03
C ILE A 7 22.62 -1.52 3.61
N ALA A 8 22.08 -2.75 3.62
CA ALA A 8 20.69 -3.00 3.25
C ALA A 8 19.71 -2.19 4.11
N LEU A 9 19.94 -2.14 5.43
CA LEU A 9 19.15 -1.33 6.36
C LEU A 9 19.16 0.16 5.95
N PHE A 10 20.33 0.75 5.76
CA PHE A 10 20.43 2.17 5.39
C PHE A 10 19.81 2.45 4.02
N LEU A 11 19.98 1.58 3.03
CA LEU A 11 19.34 1.72 1.73
C LEU A 11 17.82 1.66 1.83
N SER A 12 17.27 0.72 2.61
CA SER A 12 15.82 0.61 2.82
C SER A 12 15.25 1.82 3.57
N LEU A 13 15.96 2.33 4.58
CA LEU A 13 15.58 3.56 5.29
C LEU A 13 15.61 4.78 4.37
N ALA A 14 16.68 4.95 3.59
CA ALA A 14 16.82 6.03 2.64
C ALA A 14 15.72 5.97 1.57
N ALA A 15 15.46 4.80 1.00
CA ALA A 15 14.39 4.61 0.02
C ALA A 15 13.01 4.93 0.61
N SER A 16 12.73 4.47 1.83
CA SER A 16 11.48 4.80 2.52
C SER A 16 11.32 6.30 2.76
N LEU A 17 12.38 6.96 3.22
CA LEU A 17 12.40 8.41 3.41
C LEU A 17 12.14 9.16 2.10
N LEU A 18 12.82 8.78 1.01
CA LEU A 18 12.63 9.40 -0.30
C LEU A 18 11.20 9.26 -0.81
N LEU A 19 10.57 8.09 -0.62
CA LEU A 19 9.17 7.87 -0.98
C LEU A 19 8.21 8.72 -0.14
N ALA A 20 8.46 8.84 1.17
CA ALA A 20 7.67 9.69 2.06
C ALA A 20 7.81 11.18 1.71
N VAL A 21 9.04 11.63 1.43
CA VAL A 21 9.32 13.01 0.97
C VAL A 21 8.62 13.27 -0.36
N ARG A 22 8.71 12.34 -1.33
CA ARG A 22 8.01 12.43 -2.62
C ARG A 22 6.50 12.60 -2.43
N TRP A 23 5.89 11.79 -1.56
CA TRP A 23 4.47 11.91 -1.24
C TRP A 23 4.14 13.28 -0.63
N GLY A 24 4.94 13.75 0.33
CA GLY A 24 4.76 15.05 0.97
C GLY A 24 4.85 16.22 -0.02
N LEU A 25 5.87 16.23 -0.88
CA LEU A 25 6.06 17.26 -1.91
C LEU A 25 4.90 17.26 -2.93
N ALA A 26 4.46 16.08 -3.38
CA ALA A 26 3.32 15.97 -4.28
C ALA A 26 2.04 16.52 -3.63
N ARG A 27 1.81 16.25 -2.35
CA ARG A 27 0.65 16.77 -1.61
C ARG A 27 0.67 18.29 -1.48
N LEU A 28 1.86 18.88 -1.25
CA LEU A 28 2.03 20.34 -1.23
C LEU A 28 1.73 20.96 -2.59
N SER A 29 2.26 20.38 -3.68
CA SER A 29 1.97 20.81 -5.06
C SER A 29 0.47 20.76 -5.35
N LEU A 30 -0.18 19.61 -5.08
CA LEU A 30 -1.61 19.43 -5.32
C LEU A 30 -2.48 20.39 -4.52
N THR A 31 -2.03 20.81 -3.33
CA THR A 31 -2.75 21.81 -2.53
C THR A 31 -2.73 23.18 -3.21
N ARG A 32 -1.60 23.56 -3.81
CA ARG A 32 -1.49 24.78 -4.60
C ARG A 32 -2.32 24.68 -5.87
N ASP A 33 -2.20 23.57 -6.62
CA ASP A 33 -2.95 23.33 -7.85
C ASP A 33 -4.47 23.37 -7.59
N ALA A 34 -4.93 22.83 -6.45
CA ALA A 34 -6.33 22.86 -6.06
C ALA A 34 -6.85 24.29 -5.79
N ARG A 35 -6.03 25.17 -5.21
CA ARG A 35 -6.41 26.58 -4.99
C ARG A 35 -6.54 27.34 -6.31
N GLU A 36 -5.58 27.14 -7.21
CA GLU A 36 -5.58 27.73 -8.54
C GLU A 36 -6.81 27.25 -9.34
N GLU A 37 -7.10 25.95 -9.31
CA GLU A 37 -8.28 25.36 -9.95
C GLU A 37 -9.60 25.86 -9.35
N TYR A 38 -9.69 26.02 -8.03
CA TYR A 38 -10.89 26.57 -7.37
C TYR A 38 -11.15 28.02 -7.81
N ALA A 39 -10.11 28.85 -7.81
CA ALA A 39 -10.21 30.24 -8.24
C ALA A 39 -10.62 30.35 -9.72
N ALA A 40 -10.02 29.54 -10.60
CA ALA A 40 -10.37 29.49 -12.01
C ALA A 40 -11.83 29.05 -12.22
N ARG A 41 -12.29 28.01 -11.51
CA ARG A 41 -13.69 27.56 -11.56
C ARG A 41 -14.68 28.60 -11.08
N GLY A 42 -14.30 29.46 -10.14
CA GLY A 42 -15.14 30.57 -9.68
C GLY A 42 -15.47 31.55 -10.81
N VAL A 43 -14.59 31.69 -11.80
CA VAL A 43 -14.78 32.57 -12.96
C VAL A 43 -15.44 31.82 -14.13
N ASP A 44 -14.89 30.67 -14.51
CA ASP A 44 -15.27 29.99 -15.76
C ASP A 44 -16.45 29.04 -15.60
N ARG A 45 -16.59 28.39 -14.43
CA ARG A 45 -17.53 27.28 -14.21
C ARG A 45 -18.11 27.27 -12.77
N PRO A 46 -18.75 28.37 -12.32
CA PRO A 46 -19.20 28.52 -10.93
C PRO A 46 -20.28 27.53 -10.50
N ALA A 47 -20.95 26.85 -11.45
CA ALA A 47 -21.94 25.80 -11.18
C ALA A 47 -21.29 24.46 -10.77
N THR A 48 -20.11 24.15 -11.29
CA THR A 48 -19.21 23.21 -10.58
C THR A 48 -18.78 23.94 -9.31
N ILE A 49 -18.37 23.39 -8.17
CA ILE A 49 -17.96 24.23 -7.01
C ILE A 49 -19.10 25.00 -6.28
N ALA A 50 -20.28 25.25 -6.88
CA ALA A 50 -21.42 25.84 -6.17
C ALA A 50 -21.75 25.08 -4.87
N GLY A 51 -21.85 25.81 -3.76
CA GLY A 51 -22.14 25.24 -2.43
C GLY A 51 -20.97 24.52 -1.74
N ILE A 52 -19.79 24.49 -2.36
CA ILE A 52 -18.58 23.88 -1.78
C ILE A 52 -17.64 24.98 -1.31
N SER A 53 -17.16 24.87 -0.07
CA SER A 53 -16.12 25.77 0.45
C SER A 53 -14.76 25.46 -0.19
N GLU A 54 -13.91 26.48 -0.34
CA GLU A 54 -12.54 26.28 -0.83
C GLU A 54 -11.75 25.20 -0.04
N PRO A 55 -11.79 25.17 1.31
CA PRO A 55 -11.13 24.10 2.08
C PRO A 55 -11.66 22.70 1.76
N ASP A 56 -12.97 22.54 1.55
CA ASP A 56 -13.56 21.25 1.19
C ASP A 56 -13.15 20.82 -0.22
N PHE A 57 -13.12 21.76 -1.17
CA PHE A 57 -12.65 21.49 -2.53
C PHE A 57 -11.20 21.01 -2.53
N ILE A 58 -10.31 21.73 -1.84
CA ILE A 58 -8.89 21.36 -1.72
C ILE A 58 -8.75 19.96 -1.12
N ARG A 59 -9.49 19.66 -0.04
CA ARG A 59 -9.46 18.34 0.60
C ARG A 59 -9.86 17.24 -0.39
N ILE A 60 -10.96 17.43 -1.12
CA ILE A 60 -11.46 16.47 -2.11
C ILE A 60 -10.43 16.29 -3.23
N TYR A 61 -9.95 17.40 -3.81
CA TYR A 61 -8.98 17.41 -4.90
C TYR A 61 -7.68 16.68 -4.53
N VAL A 62 -7.09 17.02 -3.39
CA VAL A 62 -5.85 16.40 -2.93
C VAL A 62 -6.07 14.91 -2.65
N SER A 63 -7.15 14.54 -1.97
CA SER A 63 -7.42 13.13 -1.63
C SER A 63 -7.62 12.23 -2.85
N ALA A 64 -8.14 12.78 -3.95
CA ALA A 64 -8.38 12.05 -5.19
C ALA A 64 -7.10 11.88 -6.03
N ASN A 65 -6.15 12.84 -5.94
CA ASN A 65 -4.99 12.91 -6.83
C ASN A 65 -3.63 12.61 -6.15
N GLU A 66 -3.57 12.54 -4.82
CA GLU A 66 -2.29 12.31 -4.13
C GLU A 66 -1.67 10.93 -4.48
N PRO A 67 -0.34 10.83 -4.65
CA PRO A 67 0.33 9.59 -5.04
C PRO A 67 0.48 8.65 -3.84
N ARG A 68 -0.65 8.13 -3.36
CA ARG A 68 -0.75 7.33 -2.13
C ARG A 68 0.17 6.12 -2.13
N TRP A 69 0.37 5.51 -3.30
CA TRP A 69 1.25 4.35 -3.46
C TRP A 69 2.63 4.57 -2.85
N ALA A 70 3.17 5.80 -2.91
CA ALA A 70 4.49 6.11 -2.37
C ALA A 70 4.51 5.99 -0.85
N LEU A 71 3.46 6.46 -0.16
CA LEU A 71 3.32 6.32 1.28
C LEU A 71 3.18 4.85 1.70
N TYR A 72 2.39 4.06 0.97
CA TYR A 72 2.24 2.63 1.28
C TYR A 72 3.51 1.83 0.98
N ALA A 73 4.25 2.16 -0.09
CA ALA A 73 5.54 1.55 -0.40
C ALA A 73 6.59 1.89 0.68
N ALA A 74 6.63 3.14 1.14
CA ALA A 74 7.48 3.55 2.26
C ALA A 74 7.14 2.76 3.54
N GLY A 75 5.84 2.61 3.83
CA GLY A 75 5.34 1.82 4.95
C GLY A 75 5.67 0.33 4.85
N ALA A 76 5.61 -0.26 3.65
CA ALA A 76 5.99 -1.65 3.41
C ALA A 76 7.49 -1.89 3.67
N LEU A 77 8.35 -0.96 3.25
CA LEU A 77 9.79 -1.04 3.52
C LEU A 77 10.09 -0.96 5.02
N LEU A 78 9.47 -0.02 5.73
CA LEU A 78 9.61 0.09 7.19
C LEU A 78 9.08 -1.15 7.91
N GLY A 79 7.93 -1.66 7.46
CA GLY A 79 7.35 -2.88 8.00
C GLY A 79 8.27 -4.09 7.78
N ALA A 80 8.91 -4.23 6.61
CA ALA A 80 9.88 -5.29 6.36
C ALA A 80 11.12 -5.19 7.28
N ILE A 81 11.63 -3.98 7.54
CA ILE A 81 12.72 -3.76 8.50
C ILE A 81 12.29 -4.23 9.89
N VAL A 82 11.15 -3.75 10.38
CA VAL A 82 10.64 -4.10 11.72
C VAL A 82 10.35 -5.60 11.85
N LEU A 83 9.82 -6.22 10.79
CA LEU A 83 9.50 -7.65 10.78
C LEU A 83 10.74 -8.55 10.63
N THR A 84 11.91 -8.02 10.28
CA THR A 84 13.11 -8.84 10.05
C THR A 84 13.52 -9.58 11.32
N PHE A 85 13.63 -8.89 12.45
CA PHE A 85 14.02 -9.53 13.72
C PHE A 85 13.01 -10.59 14.20
N PRO A 86 11.70 -10.28 14.39
CA PRO A 86 10.73 -11.29 14.80
C PRO A 86 10.59 -12.41 13.75
N GLY A 87 10.72 -12.10 12.46
CA GLY A 87 10.74 -13.09 11.39
C GLY A 87 11.87 -14.10 11.57
N LEU A 88 13.10 -13.65 11.82
CA LEU A 88 14.24 -14.54 12.06
C LEU A 88 14.00 -15.44 13.28
N VAL A 89 13.46 -14.90 14.37
CA VAL A 89 13.14 -15.68 15.58
C VAL A 89 12.08 -16.74 15.29
N ILE A 90 10.99 -16.36 14.63
CA ILE A 90 9.88 -17.26 14.29
C ILE A 90 10.37 -18.37 13.35
N LEU A 91 11.09 -18.01 12.28
CA LEU A 91 11.62 -18.97 11.32
C LEU A 91 12.59 -19.94 12.00
N HIS A 92 13.53 -19.45 12.80
CA HIS A 92 14.46 -20.32 13.51
C HIS A 92 13.72 -21.30 14.44
N THR A 93 12.71 -20.82 15.17
CA THR A 93 11.88 -21.65 16.04
C THR A 93 11.12 -22.72 15.26
N ILE A 94 10.51 -22.35 14.13
CA ILE A 94 9.82 -23.29 13.23
C ILE A 94 10.79 -24.37 12.75
N TRP A 95 11.98 -23.97 12.31
CA TRP A 95 12.99 -24.90 11.80
C TRP A 95 13.42 -25.93 12.84
N GLU A 96 13.79 -25.48 14.05
CA GLU A 96 14.18 -26.38 15.14
C GLU A 96 13.02 -27.30 15.55
N GLY A 97 11.78 -26.79 15.56
CA GLY A 97 10.59 -27.62 15.78
C GLY A 97 10.41 -28.71 14.73
N VAL A 98 10.57 -28.38 13.45
CA VAL A 98 10.48 -29.36 12.35
C VAL A 98 11.58 -30.41 12.45
N ARG A 99 12.81 -30.01 12.75
CA ARG A 99 13.94 -30.95 12.92
C ARG A 99 13.70 -31.91 14.08
N ALA A 100 13.30 -31.40 15.23
CA ALA A 100 13.02 -32.21 16.41
C ALA A 100 11.87 -33.20 16.15
N ALA A 101 10.81 -32.78 15.46
CA ALA A 101 9.67 -33.62 15.15
C ALA A 101 9.98 -34.74 14.14
N THR A 102 10.95 -34.52 13.24
CA THR A 102 11.28 -35.45 12.16
C THR A 102 12.48 -36.34 12.45
N GLY A 103 13.22 -36.08 13.54
CA GLY A 103 14.49 -36.74 13.81
C GLY A 103 15.52 -36.46 12.70
N ALA A 104 15.47 -35.26 12.11
CA ALA A 104 16.30 -34.89 10.98
C ALA A 104 17.80 -35.00 11.31
N SER A 105 18.59 -35.50 10.36
CA SER A 105 20.04 -35.64 10.51
C SER A 105 20.76 -34.28 10.56
N ASP A 106 22.05 -34.31 10.92
CA ASP A 106 22.86 -33.10 11.13
C ASP A 106 23.04 -32.24 9.87
N VAL A 107 22.82 -32.79 8.67
CA VAL A 107 22.83 -32.01 7.41
C VAL A 107 21.72 -30.95 7.35
N PHE A 108 20.74 -31.01 8.26
CA PHE A 108 19.69 -30.01 8.44
C PHE A 108 20.01 -29.00 9.56
N ALA A 109 21.16 -29.10 10.23
CA ALA A 109 21.54 -28.18 11.29
C ALA A 109 21.73 -26.74 10.77
N PRO A 110 21.63 -25.72 11.65
CA PRO A 110 21.95 -24.34 11.29
C PRO A 110 23.32 -24.22 10.62
N GLY A 111 23.38 -23.46 9.52
CA GLY A 111 24.59 -23.27 8.71
C GLY A 111 24.70 -24.20 7.50
N TYR A 112 23.92 -25.28 7.41
CA TYR A 112 23.86 -26.12 6.21
C TYR A 112 22.85 -25.60 5.18
N TYR A 113 22.98 -26.06 3.93
CA TYR A 113 22.15 -25.60 2.81
C TYR A 113 20.63 -25.64 3.05
N PRO A 114 20.04 -26.74 3.56
CA PRO A 114 18.58 -26.77 3.79
C PRO A 114 18.11 -25.65 4.72
N TRP A 115 18.86 -25.39 5.80
CA TRP A 115 18.58 -24.29 6.71
C TRP A 115 18.74 -22.94 6.03
N MET A 116 19.82 -22.72 5.26
CA MET A 116 20.03 -21.47 4.54
C MET A 116 18.89 -21.17 3.55
N PHE A 117 18.43 -22.18 2.81
CA PHE A 117 17.31 -22.04 1.88
C PHE A 117 16.00 -21.72 2.60
N PHE A 118 15.71 -22.44 3.68
CA PHE A 118 14.53 -22.19 4.50
C PHE A 118 14.55 -20.76 5.07
N MET A 119 15.68 -20.33 5.65
CA MET A 119 15.81 -18.98 6.21
C MET A 119 15.68 -17.91 5.13
N ALA A 120 16.31 -18.09 3.96
CA ALA A 120 16.24 -17.13 2.87
C ALA A 120 14.80 -16.95 2.36
N PHE A 121 14.12 -18.04 1.99
CA PHE A 121 12.75 -17.95 1.47
C PHE A 121 11.72 -17.60 2.55
N GLY A 122 11.94 -18.08 3.78
CA GLY A 122 11.11 -17.70 4.93
C GLY A 122 11.19 -16.20 5.23
N LEU A 123 12.39 -15.60 5.12
CA LEU A 123 12.58 -14.18 5.33
C LEU A 123 11.95 -13.35 4.19
N VAL A 124 12.11 -13.79 2.94
CA VAL A 124 11.39 -13.20 1.79
C VAL A 124 9.87 -13.28 2.01
N GLY A 125 9.36 -14.41 2.49
CA GLY A 125 7.94 -14.57 2.86
C GLY A 125 7.51 -13.61 3.97
N THR A 126 8.37 -13.40 4.97
CA THR A 126 8.12 -12.41 6.04
C THR A 126 8.00 -11.00 5.50
N TRP A 127 8.89 -10.59 4.58
CA TRP A 127 8.80 -9.28 3.93
C TRP A 127 7.58 -9.16 3.03
N ALA A 128 7.18 -10.25 2.35
CA ALA A 128 5.97 -10.29 1.54
C ALA A 128 4.70 -10.02 2.37
N ILE A 129 4.66 -10.42 3.66
CA ILE A 129 3.55 -10.08 4.56
C ILE A 129 3.43 -8.55 4.71
N SER A 130 4.54 -7.83 4.86
CA SER A 130 4.50 -6.37 4.93
C SER A 130 3.94 -5.74 3.66
N GLY A 131 4.40 -6.21 2.50
CA GLY A 131 3.88 -5.79 1.21
C GLY A 131 2.39 -6.10 1.04
N MET A 132 1.95 -7.29 1.46
CA MET A 132 0.55 -7.71 1.44
C MET A 132 -0.33 -6.80 2.31
N ILE A 133 0.12 -6.46 3.53
CA ILE A 133 -0.61 -5.56 4.43
C ILE A 133 -0.70 -4.16 3.81
N ALA A 134 0.41 -3.62 3.30
CA ALA A 134 0.43 -2.30 2.67
C ALA A 134 -0.49 -2.24 1.44
N ALA A 135 -0.41 -3.25 0.55
CA ALA A 135 -1.27 -3.35 -0.62
C ALA A 135 -2.75 -3.50 -0.22
N SER A 136 -3.05 -4.33 0.78
CA SER A 136 -4.41 -4.50 1.29
C SER A 136 -4.97 -3.19 1.83
N LEU A 137 -4.18 -2.43 2.60
CA LEU A 137 -4.59 -1.14 3.13
C LEU A 137 -4.70 -0.07 2.03
N TYR A 138 -3.87 -0.14 0.98
CA TYR A 138 -3.96 0.74 -0.19
C TYR A 138 -5.30 0.56 -0.90
N TYR A 139 -5.66 -0.69 -1.24
CA TYR A 139 -6.90 -0.97 -1.96
C TYR A 139 -8.15 -0.77 -1.08
N ARG A 140 -8.11 -1.16 0.20
CA ARG A 140 -9.26 -0.98 1.12
C ARG A 140 -9.57 0.49 1.40
N ARG A 141 -8.57 1.36 1.36
CA ARG A 141 -8.74 2.78 1.61
C ARG A 141 -8.83 3.58 0.31
N ALA A 142 -9.05 2.96 -0.86
CA ALA A 142 -9.07 3.66 -2.14
C ALA A 142 -9.96 4.91 -2.05
N PRO A 143 -9.47 6.09 -2.49
CA PRO A 143 -10.23 7.31 -2.38
C PRO A 143 -11.46 7.20 -3.29
N GLU A 144 -12.51 7.87 -2.89
CA GLU A 144 -13.65 8.05 -3.76
C GLU A 144 -13.24 8.83 -5.03
N ASN A 145 -13.92 8.55 -6.14
CA ASN A 145 -13.73 9.33 -7.37
C ASN A 145 -14.03 10.81 -7.09
N PHE A 146 -13.16 11.70 -7.57
CA PHE A 146 -13.31 13.15 -7.45
C PHE A 146 -14.71 13.65 -7.78
N GLU A 147 -15.33 13.17 -8.86
CA GLU A 147 -16.68 13.60 -9.26
C GLU A 147 -17.75 13.18 -8.24
N VAL A 148 -17.67 11.95 -7.72
CA VAL A 148 -18.61 11.43 -6.71
C VAL A 148 -18.44 12.18 -5.40
N ALA A 149 -17.19 12.45 -4.98
CA ALA A 149 -16.90 13.24 -3.80
C ALA A 149 -17.41 14.68 -3.93
N MET A 150 -17.29 15.29 -5.12
CA MET A 150 -17.84 16.61 -5.42
C MET A 150 -19.37 16.61 -5.43
N MET A 151 -20.03 15.60 -6.00
CA MET A 151 -21.50 15.46 -5.95
C MET A 151 -22.00 15.33 -4.52
N ARG A 152 -21.34 14.48 -3.71
CA ARG A 152 -21.64 14.33 -2.28
C ARG A 152 -21.50 15.66 -1.54
N ALA A 153 -20.42 16.40 -1.78
CA ALA A 153 -20.18 17.69 -1.15
C ALA A 153 -21.25 18.74 -1.51
N ARG A 154 -21.91 18.63 -2.67
CA ARG A 154 -23.04 19.50 -3.07
C ARG A 154 -24.40 19.02 -2.58
N GLY A 155 -24.47 17.84 -1.94
CA GLY A 155 -25.75 17.21 -1.61
C GLY A 155 -26.55 16.75 -2.84
N GLN A 156 -25.88 16.55 -3.99
CA GLN A 156 -26.54 15.98 -5.17
C GLN A 156 -26.80 14.49 -4.94
N PRO A 157 -27.95 13.96 -5.43
CA PRO A 157 -28.21 12.53 -5.34
C PRO A 157 -27.12 11.79 -6.11
N ILE A 158 -26.42 10.92 -5.41
CA ILE A 158 -25.49 9.98 -6.04
C ILE A 158 -26.40 8.92 -6.64
N GLU A 159 -26.71 9.02 -7.93
CA GLU A 159 -27.21 7.83 -8.63
C GLU A 159 -26.16 6.75 -8.39
N GLU A 160 -26.55 5.68 -7.70
CA GLU A 160 -25.76 4.47 -7.66
C GLU A 160 -25.63 4.04 -9.12
N VAL A 161 -24.55 4.46 -9.77
CA VAL A 161 -24.15 3.89 -11.04
C VAL A 161 -23.81 2.47 -10.68
N GLU A 162 -24.81 1.60 -10.77
CA GLU A 162 -24.67 0.17 -10.65
C GLU A 162 -23.61 -0.16 -11.71
N ILE A 163 -22.36 -0.36 -11.28
CA ILE A 163 -21.28 -0.76 -12.16
C ILE A 163 -21.69 -2.16 -12.57
N ARG A 164 -22.50 -2.24 -13.62
CA ARG A 164 -23.02 -3.47 -14.19
C ARG A 164 -21.81 -4.13 -14.82
N ARG A 165 -20.98 -4.77 -14.00
CA ARG A 165 -19.84 -5.55 -14.43
C ARG A 165 -20.45 -6.66 -15.26
N ARG A 166 -20.47 -6.46 -16.58
CA ARG A 166 -20.97 -7.45 -17.52
C ARG A 166 -20.16 -8.70 -17.26
N ARG A 167 -20.81 -9.70 -16.67
CA ARG A 167 -20.18 -10.98 -16.34
C ARG A 167 -19.49 -11.48 -17.61
N PRO A 168 -18.19 -11.81 -17.56
CA PRO A 168 -17.53 -12.38 -18.71
C PRO A 168 -18.28 -13.62 -19.19
N LYS A 169 -18.52 -13.75 -20.50
CA LYS A 169 -19.34 -14.83 -21.07
C LYS A 169 -18.87 -16.24 -20.68
N TRP A 170 -17.61 -16.38 -20.31
CA TRP A 170 -16.96 -17.65 -19.97
C TRP A 170 -17.17 -18.10 -18.51
N ALA A 171 -17.66 -17.24 -17.61
CA ALA A 171 -17.93 -17.66 -16.24
C ALA A 171 -19.16 -18.59 -16.21
N ARG A 172 -18.98 -19.89 -15.97
CA ARG A 172 -20.10 -20.84 -15.75
C ARG A 172 -20.71 -20.62 -14.35
N ARG A 173 -22.03 -20.79 -14.16
CA ARG A 173 -22.65 -20.72 -12.83
C ARG A 173 -22.11 -21.88 -11.99
N ALA A 174 -21.63 -21.60 -10.78
CA ALA A 174 -21.04 -22.61 -9.88
C ALA A 174 -22.10 -23.40 -9.08
N ARG A 175 -23.39 -23.24 -9.38
CA ARG A 175 -24.44 -24.13 -8.86
C ARG A 175 -25.35 -24.55 -10.01
N PRO A 176 -25.63 -25.85 -10.15
CA PRO A 176 -26.87 -26.33 -10.71
C PRO A 176 -28.00 -26.03 -9.71
N ASP A 177 -29.12 -25.58 -10.24
CA ASP A 177 -30.38 -25.42 -9.53
C ASP A 177 -30.93 -26.79 -9.10
#